data_AF-A6LAA4-F1
#
_entry.id   AF-A6LAA4-F1
#
_cell.length_a   1.000
_cell.length_b   1.000
_cell.length_c   1.000
_cell.angle_alpha   90.00
_cell.angle_beta   90.00
_cell.angle_gamma   90.00
#
_symmetry.space_group_name_H-M   'P 1'
#
loop_
_entity.id
_entity.type
_entity.pdbx_description
1 polymer ?
#
loop_
_entity_poly.entity_id
_entity_poly.type
_entity_poly.pdbx_seq_one_letter_code
_entity_poly.pdbx_strand_id
1 'polypeptide(L)'
;MKSERYLSLAKGIRSKVEDLLDEYNSFEPSVNNMLFDGQPLYEQAIKFTHLVYSFDPNLPLNRELVDLPNKCKGYIIKTLPPENDVFKNFLFLLKCFIDYLETFHD
;
A
#
# COMPACT_ATOMS: atom_id res chain seq x y z
N MET A 1 16.06 17.14 -5.62
CA MET A 1 17.09 16.07 -5.65
C MET A 1 16.89 14.93 -4.65
N LYS A 2 16.68 15.17 -3.33
CA LYS A 2 16.34 14.07 -2.40
C LYS A 2 14.89 13.59 -2.60
N SER A 3 13.95 14.53 -2.72
CA SER A 3 12.51 14.32 -2.97
C SER A 3 12.18 13.52 -4.22
N GLU A 4 12.80 13.80 -5.36
CA GLU A 4 12.52 13.13 -6.65
C GLU A 4 12.69 11.61 -6.57
N ARG A 5 13.73 11.14 -5.85
CA ARG A 5 13.94 9.70 -5.62
C ARG A 5 12.81 9.10 -4.77
N TYR A 6 12.42 9.75 -3.69
CA TYR A 6 11.32 9.27 -2.83
C TYR A 6 9.98 9.31 -3.56
N LEU A 7 9.76 10.32 -4.40
CA LEU A 7 8.55 10.47 -5.22
C LEU A 7 8.46 9.35 -6.26
N SER A 8 9.56 9.06 -6.96
CA SER A 8 9.63 7.95 -7.91
C SER A 8 9.36 6.60 -7.22
N LEU A 9 9.96 6.36 -6.06
CA LEU A 9 9.74 5.14 -5.28
C LEU A 9 8.28 5.03 -4.78
N ALA A 10 7.71 6.11 -4.27
CA ALA A 10 6.33 6.14 -3.79
C ALA A 10 5.33 5.88 -4.94
N LYS A 11 5.54 6.51 -6.11
CA LYS A 11 4.74 6.26 -7.33
C LYS A 11 4.88 4.81 -7.80
N GLY A 12 6.09 4.23 -7.74
CA GLY A 12 6.34 2.83 -8.08
C GLY A 12 5.64 1.85 -7.14
N ILE A 13 5.57 2.15 -5.83
CA ILE A 13 4.80 1.34 -4.87
C ILE A 13 3.30 1.48 -5.17
N ARG A 14 2.81 2.70 -5.39
CA ARG A 14 1.40 2.95 -5.72
C ARG A 14 0.93 2.17 -6.94
N SER A 15 1.69 2.21 -8.04
CA SER A 15 1.37 1.45 -9.26
C SER A 15 1.20 -0.04 -8.95
N LYS A 16 2.09 -0.64 -8.16
CA LYS A 16 1.99 -2.06 -7.78
C LYS A 16 0.77 -2.36 -6.91
N VAL A 17 0.39 -1.45 -6.02
CA VAL A 17 -0.81 -1.62 -5.19
C VAL A 17 -2.09 -1.49 -6.04
N GLU A 18 -2.09 -0.60 -7.05
CA GLU A 18 -3.17 -0.49 -8.03
C GLU A 18 -3.29 -1.78 -8.88
N ASP A 19 -2.16 -2.32 -9.38
CA ASP A 19 -2.14 -3.59 -10.11
C ASP A 19 -2.70 -4.75 -9.27
N LEU A 20 -2.32 -4.84 -7.99
CA LEU A 20 -2.83 -5.86 -7.06
C LEU A 20 -4.32 -5.70 -6.75
N LEU A 21 -4.81 -4.46 -6.69
CA LEU A 21 -6.24 -4.19 -6.53
C LEU A 21 -7.02 -4.65 -7.75
N ASP A 22 -6.49 -4.44 -8.96
CA ASP A 22 -7.12 -4.93 -10.20
C ASP A 22 -7.11 -6.46 -10.29
N GLU A 23 -6.02 -7.10 -9.85
CA GLU A 23 -5.93 -8.57 -9.74
C GLU A 23 -6.97 -9.09 -8.73
N TYR A 24 -7.06 -8.47 -7.56
CA TYR A 24 -8.07 -8.81 -6.56
C TYR A 24 -9.50 -8.62 -7.08
N ASN A 25 -9.78 -7.51 -7.77
CA ASN A 25 -11.10 -7.23 -8.35
C ASN A 25 -11.48 -8.20 -9.47
N SER A 26 -10.51 -8.70 -10.24
CA SER A 26 -10.72 -9.70 -11.29
C SER A 26 -10.69 -11.15 -10.79
N PHE A 27 -10.22 -11.40 -9.57
CA PHE A 27 -10.16 -12.73 -8.98
C PHE A 27 -11.54 -13.39 -8.85
N GLU A 28 -11.80 -14.49 -9.54
CA GLU A 28 -13.03 -15.28 -9.36
C GLU A 28 -12.75 -16.47 -8.45
N PRO A 29 -13.27 -16.48 -7.20
CA PRO A 29 -13.05 -17.59 -6.28
C PRO A 29 -13.71 -18.86 -6.83
N SER A 30 -12.95 -19.95 -6.84
CA SER A 30 -13.41 -21.27 -7.24
C SER A 30 -13.31 -22.25 -6.08
N VAL A 31 -13.91 -23.44 -6.23
CA VAL A 31 -13.84 -24.50 -5.21
C VAL A 31 -12.40 -24.88 -4.85
N ASN A 32 -11.47 -24.74 -5.80
CA ASN A 32 -10.05 -25.06 -5.62
C ASN A 32 -9.21 -23.85 -5.18
N ASN A 33 -9.73 -22.63 -5.29
CA ASN A 33 -9.02 -21.42 -4.89
C ASN A 33 -10.00 -20.33 -4.46
N MET A 34 -10.19 -20.22 -3.14
CA MET A 34 -11.09 -19.23 -2.52
C MET A 34 -10.35 -18.00 -1.97
N LEU A 35 -9.01 -18.04 -1.96
CA LEU A 35 -8.16 -17.11 -1.25
C LEU A 35 -7.28 -16.35 -2.23
N PHE A 36 -7.35 -15.03 -2.20
CA PHE A 36 -6.40 -14.18 -2.88
C PHE A 36 -5.11 -14.08 -2.04
N ASP A 37 -3.95 -14.26 -2.67
CA ASP A 37 -2.66 -14.15 -2.00
C ASP A 37 -2.34 -12.68 -1.67
N GLY A 38 -2.43 -12.32 -0.40
CA GLY A 38 -2.12 -10.96 0.07
C GLY A 38 -0.62 -10.71 0.28
N GLN A 39 0.24 -11.73 0.12
CA GLN A 39 1.68 -11.59 0.34
C GLN A 39 2.33 -10.46 -0.51
N PRO A 40 2.00 -10.26 -1.79
CA PRO A 40 2.52 -9.14 -2.56
C PRO A 40 2.11 -7.76 -2.01
N LEU A 41 0.89 -7.65 -1.45
CA LEU A 41 0.38 -6.43 -0.83
C LEU A 41 1.13 -6.13 0.48
N TYR A 42 1.33 -7.16 1.30
CA TYR A 42 2.16 -7.10 2.52
C TYR A 42 3.57 -6.57 2.23
N GLU A 43 4.21 -7.06 1.17
CA GLU A 43 5.54 -6.58 0.78
C GLU A 43 5.55 -5.11 0.39
N GLN A 44 4.52 -4.63 -0.33
CA GLN A 44 4.41 -3.21 -0.66
C GLN A 44 4.23 -2.37 0.61
N ALA A 45 3.43 -2.84 1.57
CA ALA A 45 3.21 -2.15 2.84
C ALA A 45 4.51 -1.99 3.64
N ILE A 46 5.36 -3.03 3.68
CA ILE A 46 6.69 -2.95 4.28
C ILE A 46 7.55 -1.91 3.55
N LYS A 47 7.62 -1.98 2.23
CA LYS A 47 8.44 -1.07 1.41
C LYS A 47 8.01 0.38 1.64
N PHE A 48 6.70 0.64 1.71
CA PHE A 48 6.17 1.97 1.95
C PHE A 48 6.51 2.48 3.35
N THR A 49 6.30 1.66 4.38
CA THR A 49 6.61 2.03 5.77
C THR A 49 8.09 2.41 5.93
N HIS A 50 8.99 1.61 5.34
CA HIS A 50 10.43 1.92 5.36
C HIS A 50 10.76 3.18 4.55
N LEU A 51 10.10 3.40 3.41
CA LEU A 51 10.31 4.57 2.57
C LEU A 51 9.99 5.87 3.32
N VAL A 52 8.83 5.93 3.97
CA VAL A 52 8.38 7.12 4.71
C VAL A 52 9.26 7.37 5.93
N TYR A 53 9.60 6.32 6.68
CA TYR A 53 10.48 6.45 7.83
C TYR A 53 11.90 6.90 7.44
N SER A 54 12.42 6.40 6.31
CA SER A 54 13.74 6.80 5.80
C SER A 54 13.76 8.23 5.25
N PHE A 55 12.62 8.70 4.76
CA PHE A 55 12.46 10.08 4.30
C PHE A 55 12.53 11.05 5.48
N ASP A 56 11.65 10.88 6.47
CA ASP A 56 11.62 11.63 7.71
C ASP A 56 10.98 10.76 8.83
N PRO A 57 11.73 10.38 9.88
CA PRO A 57 11.20 9.56 10.97
C PRO A 57 10.17 10.31 11.83
N ASN A 58 10.14 11.64 11.80
CA ASN A 58 9.20 12.46 12.56
C ASN A 58 7.91 12.77 11.80
N LEU A 59 7.80 12.35 10.54
CA LEU A 59 6.60 12.59 9.75
C LEU A 59 5.38 11.97 10.45
N PRO A 60 4.29 12.71 10.71
CA PRO A 60 3.11 12.19 11.40
C PRO A 60 2.54 10.92 10.76
N LEU A 61 2.68 10.80 9.44
CA LEU A 61 2.27 9.63 8.67
C LEU A 61 2.88 8.32 9.19
N ASN A 62 4.10 8.33 9.74
CA ASN A 62 4.70 7.12 10.29
C ASN A 62 3.83 6.45 11.38
N ARG A 63 3.02 7.22 12.12
CA ARG A 63 2.11 6.68 13.14
C ARG A 63 0.97 5.87 12.53
N GLU A 64 0.45 6.33 11.39
CA GLU A 64 -0.61 5.65 10.64
C GLU A 64 -0.10 4.39 9.93
N LEU A 65 1.20 4.34 9.62
CA LEU A 65 1.84 3.23 8.89
C LEU A 65 2.28 2.07 9.79
N VAL A 66 2.39 2.24 11.10
CA VAL A 66 2.91 1.21 12.02
C VAL A 66 2.22 -0.13 11.84
N ASP A 67 0.88 -0.10 11.68
CA ASP A 67 0.07 -1.31 11.58
C ASP A 67 -0.30 -1.69 10.14
N LEU A 68 0.10 -0.88 9.15
CA LEU A 68 -0.25 -1.13 7.75
C LEU A 68 0.24 -2.51 7.26
N PRO A 69 1.48 -2.95 7.52
CA PRO A 69 1.90 -4.29 7.13
C PRO A 69 1.05 -5.39 7.75
N ASN A 70 0.68 -5.28 9.03
CA ASN A 70 -0.14 -6.30 9.68
C ASN A 70 -1.54 -6.39 9.05
N LYS A 71 -2.13 -5.25 8.66
CA LYS A 71 -3.41 -5.19 7.96
C LYS A 71 -3.36 -5.80 6.55
N CYS A 72 -2.19 -5.84 5.93
CA CYS A 72 -1.97 -6.44 4.61
C CYS A 72 -1.53 -7.92 4.68
N LYS A 73 -1.29 -8.48 5.87
CA LYS A 73 -0.73 -9.82 6.04
C LYS A 73 -1.80 -10.90 5.88
N GLY A 74 -1.44 -11.96 5.14
CA GLY A 74 -2.25 -13.18 5.03
C GLY A 74 -2.99 -13.27 3.70
N TYR A 75 -4.15 -13.92 3.73
CA TYR A 75 -4.99 -14.15 2.57
C TYR A 75 -6.25 -13.29 2.64
N ILE A 76 -6.73 -12.88 1.48
CA ILE A 76 -7.90 -12.03 1.31
C ILE A 76 -9.05 -12.91 0.77
N ILE A 77 -10.11 -13.10 1.56
CA ILE A 77 -11.33 -13.84 1.23
C ILE A 77 -12.36 -12.90 0.57
N LYS A 78 -12.36 -12.87 -0.77
CA LYS A 78 -13.24 -12.00 -1.57
C LYS A 78 -14.75 -12.10 -1.24
N THR A 79 -15.21 -13.20 -0.63
CA THR A 79 -16.62 -13.40 -0.22
C THR A 79 -17.01 -12.70 1.09
N LEU A 80 -16.07 -12.07 1.81
CA LEU A 80 -16.35 -11.27 3.00
C LEU A 80 -16.36 -9.76 2.64
N PRO A 81 -17.48 -9.05 2.86
CA PRO A 81 -17.62 -7.65 2.41
C PRO A 81 -16.70 -6.55 2.99
N PRO A 82 -15.80 -6.73 3.99
CA PRO A 82 -14.95 -5.62 4.44
C PRO A 82 -13.51 -5.61 3.88
N GLU A 83 -13.16 -6.44 2.91
CA GLU A 83 -11.77 -6.51 2.42
C GLU A 83 -11.36 -5.40 1.41
N ASN A 84 -12.28 -4.49 1.08
CA ASN A 84 -11.99 -3.35 0.21
C ASN A 84 -11.33 -2.16 0.94
N ASP A 85 -11.36 -2.13 2.28
CA ASP A 85 -10.81 -1.01 3.03
C ASP A 85 -9.29 -1.04 3.13
N VAL A 86 -8.66 -2.22 3.03
CA VAL A 86 -7.19 -2.34 3.12
C VAL A 86 -6.54 -1.67 1.92
N PHE A 87 -6.96 -2.01 0.69
CA PHE A 87 -6.44 -1.38 -0.52
C PHE A 87 -6.73 0.13 -0.56
N LYS A 88 -7.96 0.53 -0.25
CA LYS A 88 -8.35 1.96 -0.21
C LYS A 88 -7.53 2.74 0.80
N ASN A 89 -7.37 2.23 2.02
CA ASN A 89 -6.59 2.88 3.06
C ASN A 89 -5.11 2.96 2.67
N PHE A 90 -4.55 1.90 2.11
CA PHE A 90 -3.16 1.92 1.64
C PHE A 90 -2.98 2.97 0.53
N LEU A 91 -3.83 2.98 -0.50
CA LEU A 91 -3.77 3.97 -1.58
C LEU A 91 -3.96 5.40 -1.06
N PHE A 92 -4.83 5.60 -0.07
CA PHE A 92 -5.01 6.89 0.59
C PHE A 92 -3.72 7.37 1.28
N LEU A 93 -3.10 6.52 2.10
CA LEU A 93 -1.85 6.85 2.80
C LEU A 93 -0.69 7.12 1.82
N LEU A 94 -0.59 6.34 0.74
CA LEU A 94 0.34 6.57 -0.36
C LEU A 94 0.13 7.93 -1.01
N LYS A 95 -1.13 8.28 -1.31
CA LYS A 95 -1.48 9.57 -1.88
C LYS A 95 -1.06 10.72 -0.96
N CYS A 96 -1.35 10.63 0.34
CA CYS A 96 -0.92 11.65 1.31
C CYS A 96 0.59 11.89 1.26
N PHE A 97 1.40 10.83 1.14
CA PHE A 97 2.85 10.96 1.05
C PHE A 97 3.30 11.56 -0.30
N ILE A 98 2.71 11.12 -1.41
CA ILE A 98 3.02 11.65 -2.74
C ILE A 98 2.68 13.15 -2.81
N ASP A 99 1.47 13.53 -2.41
CA ASP A 99 1.01 14.92 -2.40
C ASP A 99 1.93 15.80 -1.52
N TYR A 100 2.39 15.26 -0.39
CA TYR A 100 3.35 15.92 0.50
C TYR A 100 4.71 16.16 -0.19
N LEU A 101 5.24 15.15 -0.87
CA LEU A 101 6.52 15.27 -1.60
C LEU A 101 6.42 16.29 -2.74
N GLU A 102 5.31 16.30 -3.49
CA GLU A 102 5.07 17.22 -4.61
C GLU A 102 4.81 18.67 -4.14
N THR A 103 4.26 18.87 -2.94
CA THR A 103 3.92 20.21 -2.45
C THR A 103 5.06 20.88 -1.68
N PHE A 104 5.83 20.11 -0.90
CA PHE A 104 6.73 20.68 0.11
C PHE A 104 8.22 20.41 -0.14
N HIS A 105 8.58 19.61 -1.14
CA HIS A 105 9.97 19.24 -1.39
C HIS A 105 10.43 19.37 -2.84
N ASP A 106 9.75 20.19 -3.64
CA ASP A 106 10.24 20.66 -4.95
C ASP A 106 11.21 21.85 -4.81
#